data_AF-A0A0S7F3X3-F1
#
_entry.id   AF-A0A0S7F3X3-F1
#
_cell.length_a   1.000
_cell.length_b   1.000
_cell.length_c   1.000
_cell.angle_alpha   90.00
_cell.angle_beta   90.00
_cell.angle_gamma   90.00
#
_symmetry.space_group_name_H-M   'P 1'
#
loop_
_entity.id
_entity.type
_entity.pdbx_description
1 polymer ?
#
loop_
_entity_poly.entity_id
_entity_poly.type
_entity_poly.pdbx_seq_one_letter_code
_entity_poly.pdbx_strand_id
1 'polypeptide(L)'
;MMFSVAGIVCDARLVAGVLVRNSLRSPPDANRAVSSFHLPCFRAGEQEKLSSTNSSTATNGTNSTKLDLGFYLGVYGGLTAATILFGFVRNLLLFSVLVKAAQSLHNSMFNAILRAPVRFFDINPIGRVLNRFSKDIGQVDSMLPWTFTDFIQVFLQILGVIAVAASVIPWILIPVLPLLGLFLFLRRYFLQTSRDVKRLESTTRSPVFSHLSSSLQGLWTIRAFGAEERFQNAFDAHQNLHSEAFFLFLTTSRWFAVRLDGMCSVFVTITTFGCLLLRDQLDAGSVGLALSYAVTLMGMFQWGVRQSAEVENMMTSVERVMEYTELESEAPWETKKRPPPGWPSKGLVTFDGVSFSYSNDSPPVLHGLQAMFQPQEKVGIVGRTGAGKSSLVSALFRLAEPQGKIYIDGVVTSDLGLHDLRQKMSIIPQDPMLFTGSMRKNLDPFNQHSDEELWNALREVQLKSVVEELPGKLETVLAESGSNFSVGQRQLVCLARAILRRNRILIIDEATANVDPR
;
A
#
# COMPACT_ATOMS: atom_id res chain seq x y z
N MET A 1 -5.39 11.68 12.91
CA MET A 1 -6.52 12.03 13.80
C MET A 1 -7.12 13.36 13.32
N MET A 2 -8.45 13.41 13.13
CA MET A 2 -9.32 14.58 12.89
C MET A 2 -9.54 15.23 11.49
N PHE A 3 -9.03 14.74 10.35
CA PHE A 3 -9.40 15.32 9.03
C PHE A 3 -10.05 14.39 7.99
N SER A 4 -10.27 13.10 8.27
CA SER A 4 -10.77 12.16 7.25
C SER A 4 -12.29 11.85 7.32
N VAL A 5 -12.98 12.29 8.37
CA VAL A 5 -14.44 12.04 8.54
C VAL A 5 -15.30 12.96 7.65
N ALA A 6 -14.74 14.05 7.11
CA ALA A 6 -15.49 15.00 6.27
C ALA A 6 -15.67 14.53 4.81
N GLY A 7 -14.81 13.64 4.29
CA GLY A 7 -14.83 13.24 2.88
C GLY A 7 -16.02 12.35 2.50
N ILE A 8 -16.47 11.48 3.40
CA ILE A 8 -17.53 10.49 3.12
C ILE A 8 -18.93 11.08 3.30
N VAL A 9 -19.07 12.17 4.07
CA VAL A 9 -20.36 12.85 4.30
C VAL A 9 -20.73 13.80 3.14
N CYS A 10 -19.75 14.28 2.36
CA CYS A 10 -20.01 15.17 1.23
C CYS A 10 -20.59 14.45 0.00
N ASP A 11 -20.20 13.22 -0.30
CA ASP A 11 -20.71 12.48 -1.46
C ASP A 11 -22.20 12.08 -1.31
N ALA A 12 -22.66 11.81 -0.08
CA ALA A 12 -24.06 11.48 0.17
C ALA A 12 -25.01 12.69 0.02
N ARG A 13 -24.52 13.93 0.20
CA ARG A 13 -25.32 15.15 0.01
C ARG A 13 -25.46 15.56 -1.46
N LEU A 14 -24.47 15.23 -2.30
CA LEU A 14 -24.53 15.58 -3.73
C LEU A 14 -25.59 14.75 -4.48
N VAL A 15 -25.76 13.47 -4.10
CA VAL A 15 -26.77 12.58 -4.71
C VAL A 15 -28.20 12.91 -4.22
N ALA A 16 -28.35 13.39 -2.98
CA ALA A 16 -29.65 13.78 -2.44
C ALA A 16 -30.13 15.17 -2.94
N GLY A 17 -29.21 16.07 -3.29
CA GLY A 17 -29.53 17.44 -3.74
C GLY A 17 -30.17 17.53 -5.13
N VAL A 18 -30.02 16.51 -5.98
CA VAL A 18 -30.57 16.50 -7.35
C VAL A 18 -32.02 16.01 -7.39
N LEU A 19 -32.47 15.21 -6.41
CA LEU A 19 -33.82 14.64 -6.39
C LEU A 19 -34.89 15.50 -5.70
N VAL A 20 -34.51 16.55 -4.95
CA VAL A 20 -35.44 17.34 -4.14
C VAL A 20 -35.96 18.60 -4.85
N ARG A 21 -35.47 18.94 -6.05
CA ARG A 21 -35.82 20.22 -6.70
C ARG A 21 -37.18 20.28 -7.42
N ASN A 22 -37.94 19.18 -7.50
CA ASN A 22 -39.15 19.12 -8.33
C ASN A 22 -40.49 18.83 -7.62
N SER A 23 -40.59 18.95 -6.30
CA SER A 23 -41.90 18.80 -5.63
C SER A 23 -42.03 19.70 -4.40
N LEU A 24 -42.48 20.94 -4.62
CA LEU A 24 -42.97 21.84 -3.57
C LEU A 24 -44.32 22.41 -3.99
N ARG A 25 -45.39 21.75 -3.55
CA ARG A 25 -46.67 22.38 -3.20
C ARG A 25 -47.09 21.85 -1.83
N SER A 26 -47.00 22.71 -0.84
CA SER A 26 -47.54 22.52 0.51
C SER A 26 -49.07 22.69 0.54
N PRO A 27 -49.75 22.04 1.50
CA PRO A 27 -50.55 22.79 2.46
C PRO A 27 -50.23 22.39 3.93
N PRO A 28 -50.72 23.16 4.92
CA PRO A 28 -50.17 23.21 6.27
C PRO A 28 -50.97 22.32 7.21
N ASP A 29 -50.32 21.34 7.85
CA ASP A 29 -50.72 20.75 9.14
C ASP A 29 -49.65 19.75 9.59
N ALA A 30 -48.49 20.25 10.02
CA ALA A 30 -47.42 19.40 10.57
C ALA A 30 -46.46 20.16 11.49
N ASN A 31 -46.96 21.01 12.39
CA ASN A 31 -46.13 21.68 13.40
C ASN A 31 -46.25 21.06 14.81
N ARG A 32 -46.49 19.73 14.89
CA ARG A 32 -46.66 19.04 16.18
C ARG A 32 -45.89 17.72 16.37
N ALA A 33 -44.84 17.45 15.58
CA ALA A 33 -44.14 16.16 15.66
C ALA A 33 -42.60 16.21 15.60
N VAL A 34 -41.97 17.33 15.97
CA VAL A 34 -40.50 17.40 16.07
C VAL A 34 -40.06 18.11 17.36
N SER A 35 -40.33 17.47 18.50
CA SER A 35 -39.69 17.81 19.78
C SER A 35 -39.83 16.66 20.78
N SER A 36 -39.30 15.48 20.45
CA SER A 36 -39.23 14.36 21.41
C SER A 36 -38.09 13.39 21.10
N PHE A 37 -36.85 13.85 21.28
CA PHE A 37 -35.71 12.99 21.61
C PHE A 37 -34.97 13.63 22.80
N HIS A 38 -35.58 13.51 23.97
CA HIS A 38 -34.91 13.76 25.25
C HIS A 38 -34.65 12.40 25.92
N LEU A 39 -33.44 12.27 26.46
CA LEU A 39 -33.00 11.22 27.39
C LEU A 39 -34.13 10.86 28.38
N PRO A 40 -34.36 9.57 28.69
CA PRO A 40 -35.18 9.21 29.82
C PRO A 40 -34.40 9.46 31.12
N CYS A 41 -34.36 10.72 31.58
CA CYS A 41 -34.19 11.02 32.99
C CYS A 41 -35.49 10.58 33.69
N PHE A 42 -35.46 9.36 34.21
CA PHE A 42 -36.57 8.75 34.92
C PHE A 42 -36.86 9.53 36.20
N ARG A 43 -38.12 9.96 36.32
CA ARG A 43 -38.84 10.44 37.52
C ARG A 43 -38.22 10.00 38.85
N ALA A 44 -37.54 10.93 39.54
CA ALA A 44 -37.26 10.84 40.97
C ALA A 44 -38.16 11.77 41.82
N GLY A 45 -38.95 12.63 41.19
CA GLY A 45 -39.74 13.67 41.88
C GLY A 45 -41.18 13.31 42.28
N GLU A 46 -41.69 12.14 41.89
CA GLU A 46 -43.09 11.74 42.22
C GLU A 46 -43.20 10.72 43.36
N GLN A 47 -42.10 10.16 43.86
CA GLN A 47 -42.11 9.25 45.00
C GLN A 47 -42.10 9.97 46.36
N GLU A 48 -41.66 11.22 46.44
CA GLU A 48 -41.67 12.01 47.68
C GLU A 48 -43.07 12.48 48.11
N LYS A 49 -44.06 12.48 47.19
CA LYS A 49 -45.44 12.91 47.51
C LYS A 49 -46.37 11.78 48.01
N LEU A 50 -45.88 10.55 48.09
CA LEU A 50 -46.65 9.41 48.63
C LEU A 50 -46.15 8.91 49.99
N SER A 51 -45.06 9.48 50.52
CA SER A 51 -44.48 9.08 51.82
C SER A 51 -45.03 9.83 53.04
N SER A 52 -45.97 10.77 52.87
CA SER A 52 -46.53 11.54 54.00
C SER A 52 -47.87 11.05 54.54
N THR A 53 -48.36 9.88 54.11
CA THR A 53 -49.64 9.35 54.61
C THR A 53 -49.57 7.83 54.72
N ASN A 54 -49.06 7.33 55.84
CA ASN A 54 -49.54 6.13 56.56
C ASN A 54 -48.53 5.70 57.62
N SER A 55 -48.64 6.31 58.81
CA SER A 55 -48.17 5.70 60.05
C SER A 55 -49.16 4.62 60.48
N SER A 56 -48.89 3.36 60.15
CA SER A 56 -49.33 2.24 60.98
C SER A 56 -48.39 1.05 60.80
N THR A 57 -47.87 0.63 61.94
CA THR A 57 -47.01 -0.52 62.19
C THR A 57 -47.61 -1.83 61.70
N ALA A 58 -46.86 -2.55 60.87
CA ALA A 58 -46.95 -4.01 60.74
C ALA A 58 -45.53 -4.56 60.53
N THR A 59 -44.93 -5.00 61.62
CA THR A 59 -43.77 -5.90 61.64
C THR A 59 -44.17 -7.23 61.04
N ASN A 60 -43.55 -7.63 59.93
CA ASN A 60 -43.27 -9.03 59.62
C ASN A 60 -42.09 -9.13 58.64
N GLY A 61 -41.15 -10.00 59.00
CA GLY A 61 -39.83 -10.10 58.39
C GLY A 61 -39.85 -10.59 56.96
N THR A 62 -39.32 -9.75 56.08
CA THR A 62 -38.59 -10.16 54.89
C THR A 62 -37.39 -9.23 54.80
N ASN A 63 -36.18 -9.77 54.82
CA ASN A 63 -34.96 -9.03 54.58
C ASN A 63 -35.04 -8.39 53.20
N SER A 64 -35.54 -7.15 53.12
CA SER A 64 -35.39 -6.33 51.93
C SER A 64 -33.91 -5.98 51.84
N THR A 65 -33.17 -6.73 51.02
CA THR A 65 -31.81 -6.36 50.63
C THR A 65 -31.89 -4.99 49.96
N LYS A 66 -31.67 -3.91 50.73
CA LYS A 66 -31.47 -2.58 50.19
C LYS A 66 -30.27 -2.70 49.24
N LEU A 67 -30.53 -2.71 47.93
CA LEU A 67 -29.46 -2.62 46.95
C LEU A 67 -28.71 -1.32 47.22
N ASP A 68 -27.42 -1.42 47.52
CA ASP A 68 -26.57 -0.25 47.67
C ASP A 68 -26.34 0.37 46.28
N LEU A 69 -27.20 1.33 45.94
CA LEU A 69 -27.18 2.02 44.67
C LEU A 69 -25.80 2.66 44.39
N GLY A 70 -25.12 3.13 45.44
CA GLY A 70 -23.77 3.70 45.33
C GLY A 70 -22.74 2.65 44.90
N PHE A 71 -22.82 1.45 45.46
CA PHE A 71 -21.95 0.33 45.07
C PHE A 71 -22.15 -0.08 43.60
N TYR A 72 -23.39 -0.30 43.16
CA TYR A 72 -23.66 -0.72 41.77
C TYR A 72 -23.34 0.36 40.74
N LEU A 73 -23.64 1.64 41.03
CA LEU A 73 -23.23 2.75 40.17
C LEU A 73 -21.71 2.90 40.12
N GLY A 74 -21.01 2.71 41.25
CA GLY A 74 -19.56 2.71 41.32
C GLY A 74 -18.93 1.60 40.49
N VAL A 75 -19.45 0.37 40.57
CA VAL A 75 -18.99 -0.77 39.77
C VAL A 75 -19.26 -0.53 38.28
N TYR A 76 -20.44 -0.04 37.91
CA TYR A 76 -20.77 0.28 36.52
C TYR A 76 -19.87 1.39 35.96
N GLY A 77 -19.63 2.45 36.75
CA GLY A 77 -18.68 3.51 36.41
C GLY A 77 -17.25 2.99 36.24
N GLY A 78 -16.81 2.09 37.12
CA GLY A 78 -15.50 1.44 37.03
C GLY A 78 -15.35 0.57 35.78
N LEU A 79 -16.35 -0.26 35.46
CA LEU A 79 -16.36 -1.11 34.27
C LEU A 79 -16.42 -0.30 32.96
N THR A 80 -17.20 0.78 32.94
CA THR A 80 -17.25 1.67 31.76
C THR A 80 -15.94 2.43 31.56
N ALA A 81 -15.31 2.93 32.63
CA ALA A 81 -13.97 3.53 32.55
C ALA A 81 -12.92 2.50 32.09
N ALA A 82 -12.96 1.28 32.61
CA ALA A 82 -12.06 0.20 32.20
C ALA A 82 -12.22 -0.16 30.72
N THR A 83 -13.45 -0.28 30.21
CA THR A 83 -13.69 -0.60 28.79
C THR A 83 -13.19 0.50 27.85
N ILE A 84 -13.34 1.78 28.23
CA ILE A 84 -12.77 2.91 27.48
C ILE A 84 -11.23 2.82 27.48
N LEU A 85 -10.62 2.59 28.65
CA LEU A 85 -9.16 2.50 28.78
C LEU A 85 -8.60 1.32 27.97
N PHE A 86 -9.14 0.12 28.14
CA PHE A 86 -8.71 -1.07 27.40
C PHE A 86 -8.99 -0.93 25.90
N GLY A 87 -10.12 -0.34 25.50
CA GLY A 87 -10.43 -0.07 24.10
C GLY A 87 -9.41 0.86 23.45
N PHE A 88 -9.03 1.93 24.16
CA PHE A 88 -8.01 2.86 23.70
C PHE A 88 -6.62 2.21 23.60
N VAL A 89 -6.19 1.51 24.66
CA VAL A 89 -4.91 0.78 24.68
C VAL A 89 -4.85 -0.26 23.57
N ARG A 90 -5.90 -1.06 23.38
CA ARG A 90 -6.00 -2.06 22.31
C ARG A 90 -5.86 -1.43 20.92
N ASN A 91 -6.58 -0.34 20.66
CA ASN A 91 -6.52 0.33 19.35
C ASN A 91 -5.13 0.91 19.09
N LEU A 92 -4.49 1.54 20.10
CA LEU A 92 -3.12 2.02 19.96
C LEU A 92 -2.13 0.90 19.69
N LEU A 93 -2.21 -0.21 20.41
CA LEU A 93 -1.32 -1.36 20.23
C LEU A 93 -1.49 -1.99 18.85
N LEU A 94 -2.73 -2.28 18.43
CA LEU A 94 -2.99 -2.92 17.13
C LEU A 94 -2.54 -2.05 15.96
N PHE A 95 -2.89 -0.75 15.96
CA PHE A 95 -2.41 0.17 14.91
C PHE A 95 -0.89 0.29 14.92
N SER A 96 -0.26 0.39 16.09
CA SER A 96 1.20 0.48 16.18
C SER A 96 1.89 -0.77 15.63
N VAL A 97 1.37 -1.96 15.91
CA VAL A 97 1.93 -3.22 15.40
C VAL A 97 1.75 -3.33 13.89
N LEU A 98 0.56 -3.02 13.36
CA LEU A 98 0.26 -3.14 11.94
C LEU A 98 1.05 -2.13 11.10
N VAL A 99 1.17 -0.88 11.55
CA VAL A 99 2.01 0.13 10.87
C VAL A 99 3.49 -0.24 10.95
N LYS A 100 3.99 -0.75 12.08
CA LYS A 100 5.37 -1.24 12.18
C LYS A 100 5.63 -2.41 11.22
N ALA A 101 4.67 -3.32 11.06
CA ALA A 101 4.76 -4.41 10.09
C ALA A 101 4.80 -3.87 8.66
N ALA A 102 3.96 -2.89 8.31
CA ALA A 102 3.98 -2.22 7.00
C ALA A 102 5.33 -1.54 6.72
N GLN A 103 5.90 -0.83 7.71
CA GLN A 103 7.23 -0.22 7.61
C GLN A 103 8.35 -1.26 7.41
N SER A 104 8.29 -2.37 8.14
CA SER A 104 9.25 -3.48 7.99
C SER A 104 9.18 -4.09 6.59
N LEU A 105 7.98 -4.32 6.06
CA LEU A 105 7.77 -4.83 4.71
C LEU A 105 8.29 -3.83 3.66
N HIS A 106 7.95 -2.55 3.79
CA HIS A 106 8.45 -1.50 2.89
C HIS A 106 9.99 -1.48 2.87
N ASN A 107 10.64 -1.47 4.03
CA ASN A 107 12.10 -1.40 4.12
C ASN A 107 12.77 -2.67 3.57
N SER A 108 12.20 -3.84 3.83
CA SER A 108 12.69 -5.11 3.29
C SER A 108 12.57 -5.14 1.77
N MET A 109 11.42 -4.72 1.24
CA MET A 109 11.16 -4.62 -0.19
C MET A 109 12.10 -3.61 -0.86
N PHE A 110 12.30 -2.45 -0.25
CA PHE A 110 13.22 -1.43 -0.74
C PHE A 110 14.66 -1.94 -0.83
N ASN A 111 15.15 -2.59 0.23
CA ASN A 111 16.49 -3.16 0.25
C ASN A 111 16.66 -4.30 -0.76
N ALA A 112 15.65 -5.17 -0.93
CA ALA A 112 15.69 -6.25 -1.91
C ALA A 112 15.74 -5.72 -3.34
N ILE A 113 14.92 -4.71 -3.68
CA ILE A 113 14.89 -4.11 -5.02
C ILE A 113 16.19 -3.39 -5.35
N LEU A 114 16.79 -2.66 -4.40
CA LEU A 114 18.08 -2.01 -4.62
C LEU A 114 19.22 -2.99 -4.93
N ARG A 115 19.08 -4.25 -4.50
CA ARG A 115 20.04 -5.33 -4.74
C ARG A 115 19.56 -6.31 -5.82
N ALA A 116 18.44 -6.05 -6.49
CA ALA A 116 17.98 -6.91 -7.57
C ALA A 116 18.90 -6.77 -8.79
N PRO A 117 19.16 -7.86 -9.55
CA PRO A 117 19.97 -7.79 -10.76
C PRO A 117 19.28 -6.92 -11.83
N VAL A 118 20.06 -6.31 -12.72
CA VAL A 118 19.55 -5.41 -13.78
C VAL A 118 18.48 -6.09 -14.64
N ARG A 119 18.62 -7.40 -14.89
CA ARG A 119 17.63 -8.23 -15.60
C ARG A 119 16.22 -8.08 -15.03
N PHE A 120 16.07 -7.93 -13.72
CA PHE A 120 14.76 -7.73 -13.09
C PHE A 120 14.05 -6.50 -13.66
N PHE A 121 14.79 -5.39 -13.85
CA PHE A 121 14.28 -4.13 -14.39
C PHE A 121 14.06 -4.17 -15.91
N ASP A 122 14.80 -5.01 -16.63
CA ASP A 122 14.58 -5.23 -18.06
C ASP A 122 13.28 -6.00 -18.33
N ILE A 123 12.93 -6.96 -17.47
CA ILE A 123 11.73 -7.79 -17.60
C ILE A 123 10.49 -7.10 -17.00
N ASN A 124 10.67 -6.34 -15.92
CA ASN A 124 9.57 -5.71 -15.21
C ASN A 124 9.49 -4.22 -15.53
N PRO A 125 8.38 -3.75 -16.14
CA PRO A 125 8.23 -2.33 -16.43
C PRO A 125 8.21 -1.51 -15.14
N ILE A 126 8.83 -0.34 -15.16
CA ILE A 126 8.98 0.56 -14.01
C ILE A 126 7.62 0.85 -13.33
N GLY A 127 6.54 1.00 -14.11
CA GLY A 127 5.19 1.22 -13.58
C GLY A 127 4.68 0.08 -12.69
N ARG A 128 5.11 -1.17 -12.91
CA ARG A 128 4.76 -2.30 -12.04
C ARG A 128 5.44 -2.17 -10.68
N VAL A 129 6.74 -1.85 -10.67
CA VAL A 129 7.51 -1.63 -9.44
C VAL A 129 6.96 -0.44 -8.66
N LEU A 130 6.66 0.67 -9.35
CA LEU A 130 6.07 1.86 -8.74
C LEU A 130 4.70 1.56 -8.12
N ASN A 131 3.86 0.75 -8.77
CA ASN A 131 2.57 0.34 -8.22
C ASN A 131 2.70 -0.48 -6.93
N ARG A 132 3.78 -1.26 -6.75
CA ARG A 132 4.05 -1.96 -5.47
C ARG A 132 4.30 -0.96 -4.34
N PHE A 133 5.21 -0.02 -4.56
CA PHE A 133 5.55 1.00 -3.55
C PHE A 133 4.44 1.99 -3.24
N SER A 134 3.61 2.32 -4.23
CA SER A 134 2.53 3.31 -4.05
C SER A 134 1.23 2.65 -3.60
N LYS A 135 0.65 1.80 -4.45
CA LYS A 135 -0.69 1.26 -4.25
C LYS A 135 -0.70 0.12 -3.25
N ASP A 136 0.14 -0.91 -3.43
CA ASP A 136 0.09 -2.09 -2.57
C ASP A 136 0.56 -1.76 -1.15
N ILE A 137 1.70 -1.08 -0.98
CA ILE A 137 2.13 -0.57 0.33
C ILE A 137 1.10 0.42 0.92
N GLY A 138 0.52 1.30 0.11
CA GLY A 138 -0.51 2.23 0.57
C GLY A 138 -1.74 1.52 1.15
N GLN A 139 -2.16 0.39 0.55
CA GLN A 139 -3.24 -0.44 1.08
C GLN A 139 -2.85 -1.12 2.40
N VAL A 140 -1.62 -1.62 2.50
CA VAL A 140 -1.09 -2.27 3.72
C VAL A 140 -0.94 -1.29 4.87
N ASP A 141 -0.57 -0.04 4.61
CA ASP A 141 -0.35 0.99 5.63
C ASP A 141 -1.68 1.66 6.09
N SER A 142 -2.57 1.98 5.16
CA SER A 142 -3.74 2.82 5.47
C SER A 142 -5.07 2.07 5.61
N MET A 143 -5.32 1.05 4.80
CA MET A 143 -6.63 0.37 4.73
C MET A 143 -6.66 -0.93 5.52
N LEU A 144 -5.58 -1.71 5.45
CA LEU A 144 -5.48 -2.99 6.14
C LEU A 144 -5.62 -2.86 7.67
N PRO A 145 -5.01 -1.86 8.36
CA PRO A 145 -5.12 -1.79 9.82
C PRO A 145 -6.54 -1.55 10.32
N TRP A 146 -7.30 -0.70 9.62
CA TRP A 146 -8.70 -0.41 9.91
C TRP A 146 -9.57 -1.65 9.70
N THR A 147 -9.49 -2.25 8.50
CA THR A 147 -10.32 -3.43 8.15
C THR A 147 -10.02 -4.64 9.04
N PHE A 148 -8.74 -4.87 9.36
CA PHE A 148 -8.31 -5.95 10.24
C PHE A 148 -8.78 -5.76 11.68
N THR A 149 -8.68 -4.54 12.22
CA THR A 149 -9.15 -4.22 13.58
C THR A 149 -10.67 -4.36 13.66
N ASP A 150 -11.40 -3.87 12.67
CA ASP A 150 -12.86 -4.01 12.60
C ASP A 150 -13.28 -5.48 12.51
N PHE A 151 -12.59 -6.28 11.67
CA PHE A 151 -12.86 -7.70 11.55
C PHE A 151 -12.67 -8.43 12.89
N ILE A 152 -11.53 -8.22 13.56
CA ILE A 152 -11.26 -8.84 14.87
C ILE A 152 -12.29 -8.38 15.90
N GLN A 153 -12.61 -7.09 15.95
CA GLN A 153 -13.58 -6.55 16.90
C GLN A 153 -14.95 -7.20 16.72
N VAL A 154 -15.45 -7.27 15.50
CA VAL A 154 -16.77 -7.84 15.20
C VAL A 154 -16.77 -9.35 15.44
N PHE A 155 -15.70 -10.05 15.04
CA PHE A 155 -15.55 -11.48 15.30
C PHE A 155 -15.61 -11.81 16.79
N LEU A 156 -14.85 -11.08 17.63
CA LEU A 156 -14.88 -11.24 19.08
C LEU A 156 -16.22 -10.83 19.68
N GLN A 157 -16.88 -9.81 19.13
CA GLN A 157 -18.20 -9.38 19.59
C GLN A 157 -19.26 -10.45 19.31
N ILE A 158 -19.27 -11.09 18.15
CA ILE A 158 -20.17 -12.21 17.83
C ILE A 158 -19.98 -13.36 18.82
N LEU A 159 -18.73 -13.74 19.10
CA LEU A 159 -18.42 -14.76 20.10
C LEU A 159 -18.91 -14.36 21.49
N GLY A 160 -18.75 -13.09 21.88
CA GLY A 160 -19.24 -12.54 23.14
C GLY A 160 -20.76 -12.61 23.26
N VAL A 161 -21.50 -12.24 22.21
CA VAL A 161 -22.98 -12.33 22.18
C VAL A 161 -23.44 -13.78 22.35
N ILE A 162 -22.83 -14.72 21.63
CA ILE A 162 -23.15 -16.14 21.74
C ILE A 162 -22.83 -16.68 23.14
N ALA A 163 -21.70 -16.28 23.73
CA ALA A 163 -21.30 -16.68 25.08
C ALA A 163 -22.27 -16.15 26.15
N VAL A 164 -22.70 -14.90 26.06
CA VAL A 164 -23.72 -14.34 26.98
C VAL A 164 -25.04 -15.07 26.80
N ALA A 165 -25.49 -15.29 25.56
CA ALA A 165 -26.72 -16.03 25.31
C ALA A 165 -26.67 -17.48 25.86
N ALA A 166 -25.52 -18.15 25.73
CA ALA A 166 -25.29 -19.48 26.30
C ALA A 166 -25.24 -19.48 27.82
N SER A 167 -24.77 -18.41 28.46
CA SER A 167 -24.77 -18.29 29.92
C SER A 167 -26.18 -18.17 30.50
N VAL A 168 -27.10 -17.55 29.76
CA VAL A 168 -28.51 -17.41 30.16
C VAL A 168 -29.31 -18.67 29.78
N ILE A 169 -29.09 -19.19 28.57
CA ILE A 169 -29.76 -20.38 28.04
C ILE A 169 -28.73 -21.36 27.51
N PRO A 170 -28.24 -22.32 28.33
CA PRO A 170 -27.23 -23.29 27.89
C PRO A 170 -27.65 -24.11 26.66
N TRP A 171 -28.95 -24.41 26.55
CA TRP A 171 -29.53 -25.17 25.43
C TRP A 171 -29.47 -24.43 24.08
N ILE A 172 -29.16 -23.13 24.07
CA ILE A 172 -29.09 -22.32 22.84
C ILE A 172 -27.93 -22.73 21.92
N LEU A 173 -26.92 -23.43 22.43
CA LEU A 173 -25.83 -23.96 21.61
C LEU A 173 -26.31 -25.00 20.58
N ILE A 174 -27.35 -25.77 20.90
CA ILE A 174 -27.88 -26.80 19.99
C ILE A 174 -28.36 -26.19 18.66
N PRO A 175 -29.20 -25.15 18.63
CA PRO A 175 -29.60 -24.48 17.39
C PRO A 175 -28.51 -23.60 16.76
N VAL A 176 -27.50 -23.16 17.52
CA VAL A 176 -26.36 -22.41 16.97
C VAL A 176 -25.49 -23.29 16.05
N LEU A 177 -25.30 -24.57 16.38
CA LEU A 177 -24.51 -25.50 15.55
C LEU A 177 -25.02 -25.67 14.10
N PRO A 178 -26.31 -25.96 13.82
CA PRO A 178 -26.82 -26.05 12.46
C PRO A 178 -26.81 -24.69 11.75
N LEU A 179 -27.05 -23.58 12.48
CA LEU A 179 -26.90 -22.23 11.92
C LEU A 179 -25.45 -21.97 11.51
N LEU A 180 -24.47 -22.40 12.30
CA LEU A 180 -23.05 -22.29 11.95
C LEU A 180 -22.71 -23.13 10.70
N GLY A 181 -23.25 -24.35 10.59
CA GLY A 181 -23.09 -25.18 9.39
C GLY A 181 -23.65 -24.50 8.13
N LEU A 182 -24.86 -23.94 8.21
CA LEU A 182 -25.48 -23.16 7.14
C LEU A 182 -24.66 -21.92 6.77
N PHE A 183 -24.12 -21.23 7.79
CA PHE A 183 -23.25 -20.06 7.58
C PHE A 183 -21.98 -20.45 6.82
N LEU A 184 -21.29 -21.52 7.23
CA LEU A 184 -20.06 -21.96 6.57
C LEU A 184 -20.32 -22.36 5.11
N PHE A 185 -21.46 -23.00 4.83
CA PHE A 185 -21.88 -23.31 3.46
C PHE A 185 -22.13 -22.04 2.62
N LEU A 186 -22.96 -21.11 3.13
CA LEU A 186 -23.27 -19.86 2.44
C LEU A 186 -22.01 -19.00 2.23
N ARG A 187 -21.11 -18.93 3.24
CA ARG A 187 -19.84 -18.19 3.17
C ARG A 187 -18.94 -18.74 2.08
N ARG A 188 -18.78 -20.07 1.97
CA ARG A 188 -17.95 -20.69 0.92
C ARG A 188 -18.48 -20.36 -0.47
N TYR A 189 -19.79 -20.52 -0.67
CA TYR A 189 -20.43 -20.19 -1.94
C TYR A 189 -20.30 -18.70 -2.32
N PHE A 190 -20.54 -17.81 -1.36
CA PHE A 190 -20.43 -16.37 -1.56
C PHE A 190 -19.00 -15.93 -1.85
N LEU A 191 -18.00 -16.39 -1.08
CA LEU A 191 -16.61 -15.98 -1.27
C LEU A 191 -16.07 -16.37 -2.64
N GLN A 192 -16.37 -17.60 -3.10
CA GLN A 192 -15.95 -18.05 -4.43
C GLN A 192 -16.52 -17.14 -5.52
N THR A 193 -17.84 -16.93 -5.51
CA THR A 193 -18.53 -16.08 -6.48
C THR A 193 -18.08 -14.61 -6.40
N SER A 194 -17.97 -14.07 -5.19
CA SER A 194 -17.60 -12.67 -4.94
C SER A 194 -16.18 -12.38 -5.43
N ARG A 195 -15.23 -13.30 -5.21
CA ARG A 195 -13.85 -13.18 -5.70
C ARG A 195 -13.79 -13.11 -7.23
N ASP A 196 -14.52 -13.97 -7.92
CA ASP A 196 -14.54 -13.99 -9.39
C ASP A 196 -15.21 -12.73 -9.97
N VAL A 197 -16.34 -12.30 -9.40
CA VAL A 197 -17.01 -11.05 -9.79
C VAL A 197 -16.13 -9.84 -9.49
N LYS A 198 -15.43 -9.82 -8.35
CA LYS A 198 -14.51 -8.75 -7.98
C LYS A 198 -13.30 -8.69 -8.92
N ARG A 199 -12.81 -9.85 -9.37
CA ARG A 199 -11.77 -9.94 -10.40
C ARG A 199 -12.26 -9.37 -11.72
N LEU A 200 -13.48 -9.72 -12.16
CA LEU A 200 -14.11 -9.18 -13.36
C LEU A 200 -14.19 -7.65 -13.29
N GLU A 201 -14.73 -7.09 -12.19
CA GLU A 201 -14.79 -5.64 -11.95
C GLU A 201 -13.41 -4.98 -12.02
N SER A 202 -12.40 -5.58 -11.39
CA SER A 202 -11.05 -5.04 -11.43
C SER A 202 -10.46 -5.05 -12.86
N THR A 203 -10.79 -6.04 -13.69
CA THR A 203 -10.31 -6.10 -15.08
C THR A 203 -11.01 -5.10 -15.98
N THR A 204 -12.32 -4.89 -15.82
CA THR A 204 -13.09 -3.92 -16.63
C THR A 204 -12.77 -2.47 -16.25
N ARG A 205 -12.24 -2.22 -15.05
CA ARG A 205 -11.77 -0.90 -14.62
C ARG A 205 -10.52 -0.42 -15.37
N SER A 206 -9.64 -1.32 -15.79
CA SER A 206 -8.34 -0.94 -16.39
C SER A 206 -8.48 -0.20 -17.73
N PRO A 207 -9.33 -0.64 -18.68
CA PRO A 207 -9.58 0.08 -19.93
C PRO A 207 -10.03 1.53 -19.74
N VAL A 208 -10.85 1.82 -18.73
CA VAL A 208 -11.33 3.19 -18.43
C VAL A 208 -10.15 4.14 -18.18
N PHE A 209 -9.21 3.73 -17.33
CA PHE A 209 -8.01 4.53 -17.04
C PHE A 209 -7.04 4.60 -18.22
N SER A 210 -6.84 3.48 -18.93
CA SER A 210 -5.96 3.44 -20.11
C SER A 210 -6.46 4.37 -21.21
N HIS A 211 -7.76 4.34 -21.49
CA HIS A 211 -8.40 5.21 -22.47
C HIS A 211 -8.21 6.68 -22.06
N LEU A 212 -8.53 7.03 -20.82
CA LEU A 212 -8.33 8.39 -20.29
C LEU A 212 -6.87 8.87 -20.43
N SER A 213 -5.91 8.03 -20.07
CA SER A 213 -4.48 8.37 -20.17
C SER A 213 -4.06 8.61 -21.62
N SER A 214 -4.48 7.74 -22.55
CA SER A 214 -4.19 7.90 -23.98
C SER A 214 -4.85 9.15 -24.58
N SER A 215 -6.07 9.48 -24.15
CA SER A 215 -6.76 10.69 -24.59
C SER A 215 -6.09 11.96 -24.09
N LEU A 216 -5.54 11.96 -22.88
CA LEU A 216 -4.79 13.10 -22.34
C LEU A 216 -3.46 13.31 -23.09
N GLN A 217 -2.74 12.24 -23.40
CA GLN A 217 -1.49 12.32 -24.16
C GLN A 217 -1.72 12.74 -25.61
N GLY A 218 -2.78 12.24 -26.24
CA GLY A 218 -3.15 12.52 -27.64
C GLY A 218 -4.13 13.67 -27.82
N LEU A 219 -4.31 14.53 -26.82
CA LEU A 219 -5.42 15.49 -26.78
C LEU A 219 -5.44 16.44 -27.99
N TRP A 220 -4.28 16.94 -28.39
CA TRP A 220 -4.16 17.83 -29.55
C TRP A 220 -4.54 17.11 -30.85
N THR A 221 -4.12 15.86 -31.01
CA THR A 221 -4.45 15.04 -32.19
C THR A 221 -5.96 14.79 -32.27
N ILE A 222 -6.59 14.42 -31.15
CA ILE A 222 -8.04 14.17 -31.11
C ILE A 222 -8.83 15.40 -31.54
N ARG A 223 -8.47 16.58 -31.01
CA ARG A 223 -9.11 17.86 -31.35
C ARG A 223 -8.84 18.28 -32.79
N ALA A 224 -7.61 18.09 -33.28
CA ALA A 224 -7.24 18.42 -34.66
C ALA A 224 -8.05 17.62 -35.69
N PHE A 225 -8.42 16.37 -35.37
CA PHE A 225 -9.24 15.51 -36.22
C PHE A 225 -10.76 15.63 -35.96
N GLY A 226 -11.21 16.43 -35.00
CA GLY A 226 -12.64 16.54 -34.64
C GLY A 226 -13.26 15.21 -34.19
N ALA A 227 -12.47 14.35 -33.53
CA ALA A 227 -12.87 12.99 -33.17
C ALA A 227 -13.39 12.85 -31.73
N GLU A 228 -13.80 13.95 -31.09
CA GLU A 228 -14.18 13.98 -29.67
C GLU A 228 -15.35 13.05 -29.37
N GLU A 229 -16.41 13.09 -30.17
CA GLU A 229 -17.61 12.26 -29.97
C GLU A 229 -17.29 10.77 -30.05
N ARG A 230 -16.41 10.37 -30.99
CA ARG A 230 -15.97 8.98 -31.11
C ARG A 230 -15.24 8.50 -29.85
N PHE A 231 -14.38 9.35 -29.28
CA PHE A 231 -13.67 9.04 -28.04
C PHE A 231 -14.59 9.06 -26.82
N GLN A 232 -15.59 9.95 -26.78
CA GLN A 232 -16.61 9.96 -25.73
C GLN A 232 -17.42 8.66 -25.73
N ASN A 233 -17.95 8.25 -26.89
CA ASN A 233 -18.70 7.00 -27.03
C ASN A 233 -17.88 5.77 -26.64
N ALA A 234 -16.58 5.74 -26.98
CA ALA A 234 -15.68 4.66 -26.56
C ALA A 234 -15.45 4.66 -25.04
N PHE A 235 -15.29 5.84 -24.43
CA PHE A 235 -15.17 5.97 -22.98
C PHE A 235 -16.44 5.49 -22.26
N ASP A 236 -17.62 5.92 -22.73
CA ASP A 236 -18.91 5.52 -22.18
C ASP A 236 -19.12 4.01 -22.29
N ALA A 237 -18.69 3.37 -23.38
CA ALA A 237 -18.74 1.91 -23.51
C ALA A 237 -17.87 1.19 -22.46
N HIS A 238 -16.65 1.68 -22.23
CA HIS A 238 -15.78 1.15 -21.17
C HIS A 238 -16.37 1.38 -19.77
N GLN A 239 -16.95 2.55 -19.52
CA GLN A 239 -17.58 2.88 -18.25
C GLN A 239 -18.84 2.05 -17.99
N ASN A 240 -19.66 1.79 -19.01
CA ASN A 240 -20.86 0.96 -18.90
C ASN A 240 -20.49 -0.48 -18.53
N LEU A 241 -19.48 -1.06 -19.19
CA LEU A 241 -18.99 -2.41 -18.88
C LEU A 241 -18.43 -2.51 -17.45
N HIS A 242 -17.71 -1.47 -16.99
CA HIS A 242 -17.25 -1.41 -15.60
C HIS A 242 -18.41 -1.31 -14.62
N SER A 243 -19.39 -0.45 -14.92
CA SER A 243 -20.57 -0.21 -14.08
C SER A 243 -21.43 -1.47 -13.95
N GLU A 244 -21.61 -2.22 -15.03
CA GLU A 244 -22.32 -3.52 -15.03
C GLU A 244 -21.63 -4.52 -14.10
N ALA A 245 -20.31 -4.69 -14.23
CA ALA A 245 -19.54 -5.60 -13.37
C ALA A 245 -19.56 -5.16 -11.89
N PHE A 246 -19.46 -3.85 -11.63
CA PHE A 246 -19.54 -3.31 -10.28
C PHE A 246 -20.94 -3.47 -9.66
N PHE A 247 -22.00 -3.28 -10.46
CA PHE A 247 -23.37 -3.53 -10.02
C PHE A 247 -23.61 -5.00 -9.68
N LEU A 248 -23.05 -5.93 -10.48
CA LEU A 248 -23.09 -7.37 -10.18
C LEU A 248 -22.40 -7.70 -8.84
N PHE A 249 -21.28 -7.04 -8.53
CA PHE A 249 -20.61 -7.16 -7.23
C PHE A 249 -21.48 -6.67 -6.07
N LEU A 250 -22.13 -5.50 -6.23
CA LEU A 250 -23.02 -4.94 -5.21
C LEU A 250 -24.23 -5.82 -4.94
N THR A 251 -24.89 -6.30 -6.00
CA THR A 251 -26.08 -7.16 -5.89
C THR A 251 -25.76 -8.52 -5.25
N THR A 252 -24.64 -9.13 -5.62
CA THR A 252 -24.15 -10.38 -4.98
C THR A 252 -23.90 -10.18 -3.47
N SER A 253 -23.28 -9.04 -3.11
CA SER A 253 -23.03 -8.68 -1.70
C SER A 253 -24.34 -8.46 -0.92
N ARG A 254 -25.36 -7.87 -1.55
CA ARG A 254 -26.68 -7.64 -0.95
C ARG A 254 -27.47 -8.93 -0.78
N TRP A 255 -27.43 -9.84 -1.76
CA TRP A 255 -28.06 -11.15 -1.64
C TRP A 255 -27.55 -11.91 -0.42
N PHE A 256 -26.22 -11.92 -0.23
CA PHE A 256 -25.61 -12.59 0.91
C PHE A 256 -25.97 -11.92 2.24
N ALA A 257 -25.97 -10.58 2.28
CA ALA A 257 -26.37 -9.81 3.44
C ALA A 257 -27.78 -10.18 3.95
N VAL A 258 -28.77 -10.22 3.05
CA VAL A 258 -30.15 -10.57 3.39
C VAL A 258 -30.25 -11.99 3.96
N ARG A 259 -29.46 -12.95 3.46
CA ARG A 259 -29.44 -14.32 4.00
C ARG A 259 -28.84 -14.38 5.40
N LEU A 260 -27.76 -13.64 5.67
CA LEU A 260 -27.16 -13.57 7.00
C LEU A 260 -28.09 -12.90 8.02
N ASP A 261 -28.78 -11.82 7.64
CA ASP A 261 -29.76 -11.18 8.50
C ASP A 261 -30.97 -12.10 8.76
N GLY A 262 -31.39 -12.89 7.77
CA GLY A 262 -32.38 -13.95 7.95
C GLY A 262 -31.95 -14.97 9.01
N MET A 263 -30.67 -15.39 9.01
CA MET A 263 -30.14 -16.29 10.04
C MET A 263 -30.10 -15.63 11.44
N CYS A 264 -29.73 -14.34 11.51
CA CYS A 264 -29.77 -13.59 12.76
C CYS A 264 -31.20 -13.47 13.29
N SER A 265 -32.18 -13.24 12.42
CA SER A 265 -33.60 -13.21 12.78
C SER A 265 -34.08 -14.55 13.35
N VAL A 266 -33.67 -15.67 12.76
CA VAL A 266 -33.94 -17.01 13.31
C VAL A 266 -33.29 -17.17 14.69
N PHE A 267 -32.03 -16.75 14.86
CA PHE A 267 -31.35 -16.80 16.16
C PHE A 267 -32.06 -15.95 17.24
N VAL A 268 -32.46 -14.72 16.92
CA VAL A 268 -33.24 -13.85 17.82
C VAL A 268 -34.57 -14.50 18.19
N THR A 269 -35.25 -15.09 17.21
CA THR A 269 -36.53 -15.79 17.42
C THR A 269 -36.36 -16.96 18.38
N ILE A 270 -35.35 -17.81 18.16
CA ILE A 270 -35.03 -18.95 19.04
C ILE A 270 -34.65 -18.47 20.45
N THR A 271 -33.86 -17.40 20.57
CA THR A 271 -33.50 -16.79 21.86
C THR A 271 -34.76 -16.31 22.60
N THR A 272 -35.66 -15.63 21.89
CA THR A 272 -36.90 -15.08 22.45
C THR A 272 -37.82 -16.20 22.96
N PHE A 273 -38.07 -17.23 22.15
CA PHE A 273 -38.88 -18.38 22.56
C PHE A 273 -38.19 -19.20 23.66
N GLY A 274 -36.88 -19.34 23.63
CA GLY A 274 -36.10 -19.98 24.69
C GLY A 274 -36.27 -19.27 26.04
N CYS A 275 -36.21 -17.94 26.06
CA CYS A 275 -36.49 -17.14 27.25
C CYS A 275 -37.92 -17.34 27.78
N LEU A 276 -38.91 -17.47 26.88
CA LEU A 276 -40.31 -17.69 27.26
C LEU A 276 -40.56 -19.10 27.83
N LEU A 277 -39.92 -20.13 27.28
CA LEU A 277 -40.05 -21.51 27.77
C LEU A 277 -39.39 -21.70 29.15
N LEU A 278 -38.30 -20.97 29.41
CA LEU A 278 -37.56 -21.01 30.67
C LEU A 278 -37.96 -19.86 31.62
N ARG A 279 -39.12 -19.23 31.41
CA ARG A 279 -39.55 -18.04 32.17
C ARG A 279 -39.53 -18.23 33.69
N ASP A 280 -39.78 -19.45 34.17
CA ASP A 280 -39.88 -19.75 35.60
C ASP A 280 -38.49 -19.91 36.25
N GLN A 281 -37.42 -19.99 35.45
CA GLN A 281 -36.03 -20.20 35.89
C GLN A 281 -35.11 -18.99 35.62
N LEU A 282 -35.58 -18.01 34.85
CA LEU A 282 -34.77 -16.89 34.38
C LEU A 282 -35.19 -15.59 35.04
N ASP A 283 -34.20 -14.82 35.49
CA ASP A 283 -34.44 -13.45 35.94
C ASP A 283 -34.74 -12.52 34.75
N ALA A 284 -35.63 -11.55 34.96
CA ALA A 284 -36.04 -10.61 33.93
C ALA A 284 -34.85 -9.79 33.39
N GLY A 285 -33.85 -9.52 34.22
CA GLY A 285 -32.62 -8.84 33.81
C GLY A 285 -31.79 -9.67 32.82
N SER A 286 -31.60 -10.96 33.08
CA SER A 286 -30.86 -11.87 32.20
C SER A 286 -31.54 -12.07 30.85
N VAL A 287 -32.88 -12.14 30.83
CA VAL A 287 -33.67 -12.20 29.59
C VAL A 287 -33.49 -10.94 28.76
N GLY A 288 -33.56 -9.76 29.40
CA GLY A 288 -33.34 -8.47 28.72
C GLY A 288 -31.93 -8.33 28.13
N LEU A 289 -30.90 -8.81 28.85
CA LEU A 289 -29.52 -8.82 28.38
C LEU A 289 -29.32 -9.74 27.16
N ALA A 290 -29.80 -10.99 27.24
CA ALA A 290 -29.68 -11.95 26.14
C ALA A 290 -30.40 -11.45 24.87
N LEU A 291 -31.61 -10.92 25.00
CA LEU A 291 -32.39 -10.43 23.86
C LEU A 291 -31.77 -9.17 23.25
N SER A 292 -31.32 -8.21 24.08
CA SER A 292 -30.68 -6.98 23.61
C SER A 292 -29.42 -7.28 22.80
N TYR A 293 -28.57 -8.20 23.28
CA TYR A 293 -27.38 -8.61 22.54
C TYR A 293 -27.68 -9.48 21.32
N ALA A 294 -28.69 -10.34 21.36
CA ALA A 294 -29.12 -11.09 20.18
C ALA A 294 -29.55 -10.14 19.05
N VAL A 295 -30.25 -9.04 19.37
CA VAL A 295 -30.62 -8.03 18.36
C VAL A 295 -29.40 -7.28 17.82
N THR A 296 -28.39 -6.98 18.64
CA THR A 296 -27.15 -6.34 18.14
C THR A 296 -26.36 -7.19 17.13
N LEU A 297 -26.59 -8.51 17.10
CA LEU A 297 -25.99 -9.40 16.10
C LEU A 297 -26.48 -9.08 14.68
N MET A 298 -27.72 -8.59 14.55
CA MET A 298 -28.31 -8.17 13.28
C MET A 298 -27.51 -7.01 12.69
N GLY A 299 -27.16 -7.10 11.41
CA GLY A 299 -26.28 -6.12 10.75
C GLY A 299 -24.79 -6.25 11.12
N MET A 300 -24.44 -6.46 12.40
CA MET A 300 -23.03 -6.65 12.81
C MET A 300 -22.45 -7.94 12.25
N PHE A 301 -23.21 -9.03 12.21
CA PHE A 301 -22.76 -10.28 11.62
C PHE A 301 -22.46 -10.12 10.13
N GLN A 302 -23.38 -9.49 9.39
CA GLN A 302 -23.22 -9.16 7.98
C GLN A 302 -22.04 -8.24 7.72
N TRP A 303 -21.79 -7.27 8.61
CA TRP A 303 -20.62 -6.40 8.54
C TRP A 303 -19.32 -7.18 8.77
N GLY A 304 -19.26 -8.03 9.80
CA GLY A 304 -18.08 -8.83 10.13
C GLY A 304 -17.65 -9.76 9.00
N VAL A 305 -18.61 -10.40 8.33
CA VAL A 305 -18.30 -11.28 7.19
C VAL A 305 -17.79 -10.49 5.98
N ARG A 306 -18.32 -9.29 5.75
CA ARG A 306 -17.80 -8.39 4.71
C ARG A 306 -16.37 -7.95 5.03
N GLN A 307 -16.09 -7.54 6.26
CA GLN A 307 -14.74 -7.16 6.68
C GLN A 307 -13.77 -8.33 6.57
N SER A 308 -14.21 -9.56 6.85
CA SER A 308 -13.40 -10.78 6.62
C SER A 308 -12.98 -10.93 5.15
N ALA A 309 -13.90 -10.71 4.21
CA ALA A 309 -13.61 -10.80 2.79
C ALA A 309 -12.69 -9.66 2.31
N GLU A 310 -12.88 -8.45 2.83
CA GLU A 310 -12.00 -7.30 2.53
C GLU A 310 -10.58 -7.52 3.05
N VAL A 311 -10.41 -8.08 4.26
CA VAL A 311 -9.09 -8.45 4.79
C VAL A 311 -8.42 -9.48 3.87
N GLU A 312 -9.13 -10.53 3.44
CA GLU A 312 -8.60 -11.53 2.50
C GLU A 312 -8.19 -10.89 1.17
N ASN A 313 -9.00 -9.96 0.63
CA ASN A 313 -8.67 -9.22 -0.59
C ASN A 313 -7.41 -8.36 -0.41
N MET A 314 -7.27 -7.65 0.71
CA MET A 314 -6.11 -6.79 0.99
C MET A 314 -4.83 -7.60 1.24
N MET A 315 -4.94 -8.84 1.71
CA MET A 315 -3.77 -9.73 1.85
C MET A 315 -3.11 -10.07 0.52
N THR A 316 -3.82 -9.97 -0.62
CA THR A 316 -3.19 -10.13 -1.95
C THR A 316 -2.15 -9.05 -2.25
N SER A 317 -2.32 -7.84 -1.70
CA SER A 317 -1.30 -6.78 -1.80
C SER A 317 -0.09 -7.07 -0.91
N VAL A 318 -0.31 -7.69 0.25
CA VAL A 318 0.80 -8.16 1.12
C VAL A 318 1.59 -9.27 0.42
N GLU A 319 0.92 -10.25 -0.17
CA GLU A 319 1.55 -11.33 -0.95
C GLU A 319 2.47 -10.77 -2.05
N ARG A 320 1.97 -9.81 -2.83
CA ARG A 320 2.73 -9.15 -3.90
C ARG A 320 3.91 -8.32 -3.42
N VAL A 321 3.81 -7.73 -2.23
CA VAL A 321 4.93 -7.02 -1.59
C VAL A 321 5.97 -8.03 -1.10
N MET A 322 5.52 -9.14 -0.51
CA MET A 322 6.38 -10.23 -0.07
C MET A 322 7.18 -10.84 -1.22
N GLU A 323 6.57 -11.07 -2.39
CA GLU A 323 7.28 -11.51 -3.61
C GLU A 323 8.51 -10.63 -3.92
N TYR A 324 8.42 -9.32 -3.66
CA TYR A 324 9.52 -8.39 -3.92
C TYR A 324 10.56 -8.38 -2.79
N THR A 325 10.18 -8.78 -1.56
CA THR A 325 11.15 -8.97 -0.45
C THR A 325 12.04 -10.19 -0.66
N GLU A 326 11.57 -11.15 -1.46
CA GLU A 326 12.24 -12.43 -1.74
C GLU A 326 12.98 -12.44 -3.09
N LEU A 327 13.19 -11.27 -3.71
CA LEU A 327 13.94 -11.19 -4.98
C LEU A 327 15.36 -11.73 -4.82
N GLU A 328 15.84 -12.39 -5.88
CA GLU A 328 17.23 -12.80 -5.97
C GLU A 328 18.13 -11.56 -5.92
N SER A 329 19.08 -11.56 -4.98
CA SER A 329 20.08 -10.51 -4.88
C SER A 329 21.16 -10.72 -5.94
N GLU A 330 21.64 -9.62 -6.53
CA GLU A 330 22.91 -9.61 -7.24
C GLU A 330 24.06 -10.07 -6.33
N ALA A 331 25.23 -10.30 -6.93
CA ALA A 331 26.40 -10.78 -6.23
C ALA A 331 26.74 -9.95 -4.97
N PRO A 332 27.46 -10.54 -3.99
CA PRO A 332 27.68 -9.89 -2.70
C PRO A 332 28.23 -8.47 -2.81
N TRP A 333 27.64 -7.55 -2.05
CA TRP A 333 28.07 -6.15 -1.97
C TRP A 333 29.53 -6.04 -1.52
N GLU A 334 29.88 -6.81 -0.49
CA GLU A 334 31.23 -7.00 0.03
C GLU A 334 31.56 -8.49 0.10
N THR A 335 32.82 -8.84 -0.16
CA THR A 335 33.36 -10.19 0.00
C THR A 335 34.49 -10.20 1.02
N LYS A 336 34.88 -11.40 1.49
CA LYS A 336 36.03 -11.55 2.42
C LYS A 336 37.35 -11.11 1.78
N LYS A 337 37.46 -11.18 0.45
CA LYS A 337 38.65 -10.81 -0.30
C LYS A 337 38.54 -9.36 -0.76
N ARG A 338 39.16 -8.46 0.00
CA ARG A 338 39.25 -7.05 -0.37
C ARG A 338 40.42 -6.82 -1.33
N PRO A 339 40.30 -5.83 -2.24
CA PRO A 339 41.41 -5.48 -3.11
C PRO A 339 42.55 -4.85 -2.29
N PRO A 340 43.80 -4.91 -2.78
CA PRO A 340 44.93 -4.29 -2.10
C PRO A 340 44.76 -2.76 -1.99
N PRO A 341 45.37 -2.12 -0.98
CA PRO A 341 45.27 -0.68 -0.80
C PRO A 341 45.81 0.06 -2.03
N GLY A 342 45.03 1.01 -2.55
CA GLY A 342 45.38 1.77 -3.77
C GLY A 342 45.03 1.06 -5.09
N TRP A 343 44.36 -0.09 -5.05
CA TRP A 343 43.85 -0.75 -6.25
C TRP A 343 42.66 0.03 -6.85
N PRO A 344 42.54 0.08 -8.19
CA PRO A 344 43.55 -0.30 -9.18
C PRO A 344 44.68 0.75 -9.27
N SER A 345 45.92 0.27 -9.36
CA SER A 345 47.13 1.08 -9.41
C SER A 345 47.46 1.58 -10.82
N LYS A 346 47.35 0.70 -11.81
CA LYS A 346 47.67 0.95 -13.22
C LYS A 346 46.42 1.02 -14.08
N GLY A 347 45.42 0.17 -13.79
CA GLY A 347 44.18 0.08 -14.57
C GLY A 347 44.28 -0.85 -15.77
N LEU A 348 45.15 -1.88 -15.71
CA LEU A 348 45.22 -2.93 -16.72
C LEU A 348 43.96 -3.80 -16.63
N VAL A 349 43.21 -3.96 -17.72
CA VAL A 349 42.02 -4.82 -17.78
C VAL A 349 42.29 -5.97 -18.75
N THR A 350 42.08 -7.21 -18.31
CA THR A 350 42.27 -8.41 -19.15
C THR A 350 41.02 -9.29 -19.11
N PHE A 351 40.48 -9.58 -20.28
CA PHE A 351 39.42 -10.55 -20.52
C PHE A 351 40.08 -11.87 -20.95
N ASP A 352 39.86 -12.93 -20.19
CA ASP A 352 40.38 -14.27 -20.45
C ASP A 352 39.23 -15.25 -20.70
N GLY A 353 38.98 -15.53 -21.98
CA GLY A 353 37.95 -16.49 -22.43
C GLY A 353 36.54 -16.10 -22.01
N VAL A 354 36.22 -14.80 -21.97
CA VAL A 354 34.99 -14.31 -21.36
C VAL A 354 33.78 -14.54 -22.26
N SER A 355 32.78 -15.25 -21.75
CA SER A 355 31.48 -15.41 -22.40
C SER A 355 30.40 -14.79 -21.53
N PHE A 356 29.47 -14.06 -22.13
CA PHE A 356 28.48 -13.29 -21.39
C PHE A 356 27.08 -13.51 -21.93
N SER A 357 26.14 -13.79 -21.03
CA SER A 357 24.71 -13.86 -21.31
C SER A 357 23.96 -13.05 -20.24
N TYR A 358 22.83 -12.45 -20.63
CA TYR A 358 21.98 -11.70 -19.66
C TYR A 358 21.23 -12.64 -18.71
N SER A 359 21.16 -13.93 -19.04
CA SER A 359 20.58 -14.98 -18.21
C SER A 359 21.23 -16.32 -18.49
N ASN A 360 21.11 -17.24 -17.53
CA ASN A 360 21.59 -18.63 -17.69
C ASN A 360 20.88 -19.36 -18.85
N ASP A 361 19.63 -18.98 -19.14
CA ASP A 361 18.81 -19.61 -20.18
C ASP A 361 18.93 -18.93 -21.56
N SER A 362 19.56 -17.75 -21.62
CA SER A 362 19.74 -17.02 -22.88
C SER A 362 21.05 -17.40 -23.58
N PRO A 363 21.07 -17.40 -24.92
CA PRO A 363 22.31 -17.63 -25.66
C PRO A 363 23.37 -16.58 -25.29
N PRO A 364 24.65 -16.96 -25.24
CA PRO A 364 25.73 -16.02 -25.00
C PRO A 364 25.79 -14.97 -26.12
N VAL A 365 25.95 -13.71 -25.72
CA VAL A 365 26.13 -12.55 -26.61
C VAL A 365 27.62 -12.33 -26.89
N LEU A 366 28.47 -12.52 -25.87
CA LEU A 366 29.92 -12.55 -26.02
C LEU A 366 30.39 -14.00 -26.00
N HIS A 367 31.28 -14.36 -26.93
CA HIS A 367 31.79 -15.72 -27.10
C HIS A 367 33.30 -15.75 -26.90
N GLY A 368 33.77 -16.27 -25.76
CA GLY A 368 35.19 -16.53 -25.51
C GLY A 368 36.13 -15.33 -25.72
N LEU A 369 35.70 -14.12 -25.36
CA LEU A 369 36.45 -12.89 -25.59
C LEU A 369 37.81 -12.94 -24.89
N GLN A 370 38.87 -12.76 -25.68
CA GLN A 370 40.24 -12.58 -25.20
C GLN A 370 40.72 -11.19 -25.62
N ALA A 371 40.88 -10.30 -24.65
CA ALA A 371 41.28 -8.92 -24.90
C ALA A 371 42.08 -8.38 -23.72
N MET A 372 43.07 -7.53 -23.99
CA MET A 372 43.88 -6.86 -22.98
C MET A 372 43.93 -5.37 -23.29
N PHE A 373 43.50 -4.55 -22.34
CA PHE A 373 43.53 -3.08 -22.41
C PHE A 373 44.66 -2.57 -21.51
N GLN A 374 45.67 -1.94 -22.10
CA GLN A 374 46.87 -1.53 -21.37
C GLN A 374 46.59 -0.32 -20.47
N PRO A 375 47.36 -0.14 -19.38
CA PRO A 375 47.29 1.07 -18.56
C PRO A 375 47.47 2.34 -19.40
N GLN A 376 46.67 3.36 -19.11
CA GLN A 376 46.72 4.68 -19.78
C GLN A 376 46.41 4.64 -21.29
N GLU A 377 45.95 3.51 -21.81
CA GLU A 377 45.52 3.37 -23.20
C GLU A 377 44.11 3.94 -23.40
N LYS A 378 43.89 4.58 -24.55
CA LYS A 378 42.56 5.02 -24.99
C LYS A 378 42.10 4.11 -26.11
N VAL A 379 41.18 3.20 -25.81
CA VAL A 379 40.72 2.19 -26.78
C VAL A 379 39.30 2.50 -27.23
N GLY A 380 39.14 2.65 -28.55
CA GLY A 380 37.83 2.79 -29.18
C GLY A 380 37.28 1.41 -29.58
N ILE A 381 36.08 1.08 -29.10
CA ILE A 381 35.39 -0.17 -29.45
C ILE A 381 34.30 0.16 -30.46
N VAL A 382 34.46 -0.33 -31.69
CA VAL A 382 33.53 -0.09 -32.80
C VAL A 382 32.89 -1.39 -33.27
N GLY A 383 31.67 -1.31 -33.76
CA GLY A 383 30.92 -2.45 -34.27
C GLY A 383 29.48 -2.09 -34.59
N ARG A 384 28.82 -2.93 -35.37
CA ARG A 384 27.39 -2.76 -35.70
C ARG A 384 26.53 -2.68 -34.43
N THR A 385 25.37 -2.05 -34.51
CA THR A 385 24.35 -2.10 -33.45
C THR A 385 23.99 -3.57 -33.18
N GLY A 386 23.90 -3.95 -31.91
CA GLY A 386 23.66 -5.36 -31.51
C GLY A 386 24.91 -6.26 -31.49
N ALA A 387 26.11 -5.76 -31.82
CA ALA A 387 27.34 -6.55 -31.78
C ALA A 387 27.87 -6.88 -30.35
N GLY A 388 27.13 -6.53 -29.29
CA GLY A 388 27.52 -6.79 -27.90
C GLY A 388 28.38 -5.73 -27.22
N LYS A 389 28.48 -4.51 -27.77
CA LYS A 389 29.26 -3.40 -27.17
C LYS A 389 28.81 -3.06 -25.74
N SER A 390 27.52 -2.81 -25.54
CA SER A 390 26.95 -2.55 -24.20
C SER A 390 26.98 -3.80 -23.30
N SER A 391 26.97 -5.00 -23.88
CA SER A 391 27.13 -6.26 -23.15
C SER A 391 28.55 -6.43 -22.59
N LEU A 392 29.57 -5.93 -23.28
CA LEU A 392 30.94 -5.87 -22.76
C LEU A 392 31.03 -4.98 -21.52
N VAL A 393 30.39 -3.81 -21.56
CA VAL A 393 30.31 -2.91 -20.40
C VAL A 393 29.56 -3.59 -19.26
N SER A 394 28.44 -4.27 -19.56
CA SER A 394 27.65 -5.02 -18.58
C SER A 394 28.46 -6.14 -17.91
N ALA A 395 29.29 -6.86 -18.66
CA ALA A 395 30.19 -7.88 -18.14
C ALA A 395 31.27 -7.28 -17.23
N LEU A 396 31.86 -6.15 -17.62
CA LEU A 396 32.91 -5.46 -16.85
C LEU A 396 32.39 -4.95 -15.50
N PHE A 397 31.19 -4.36 -15.47
CA PHE A 397 30.52 -3.89 -14.25
C PHE A 397 29.85 -5.01 -13.45
N ARG A 398 29.90 -6.26 -13.95
CA ARG A 398 29.19 -7.42 -13.38
C ARG A 398 27.72 -7.10 -13.11
N LEU A 399 27.02 -6.55 -14.11
CA LEU A 399 25.56 -6.34 -14.06
C LEU A 399 24.80 -7.67 -14.21
N ALA A 400 25.43 -8.62 -14.90
CA ALA A 400 25.18 -10.05 -14.82
C ALA A 400 26.54 -10.75 -14.72
N GLU A 401 26.59 -11.96 -14.15
CA GLU A 401 27.85 -12.67 -13.94
C GLU A 401 28.36 -13.28 -15.26
N PRO A 402 29.53 -12.87 -15.77
CA PRO A 402 30.13 -13.48 -16.94
C PRO A 402 30.73 -14.86 -16.63
N GLN A 403 30.79 -15.73 -17.64
CA GLN A 403 31.63 -16.92 -17.64
C GLN A 403 33.04 -16.56 -18.12
N GLY A 404 34.06 -17.28 -17.64
CA GLY A 404 35.46 -16.92 -17.85
C GLY A 404 35.98 -16.01 -16.74
N LYS A 405 37.11 -15.32 -16.97
CA LYS A 405 37.72 -14.46 -15.93
C LYS A 405 38.04 -13.08 -16.48
N ILE A 406 37.67 -12.06 -15.70
CA ILE A 406 38.08 -10.68 -15.93
C ILE A 406 39.07 -10.31 -14.83
N TYR A 407 40.23 -9.79 -15.23
CA TYR A 407 41.28 -9.35 -14.33
C TYR A 407 41.43 -7.84 -14.42
N ILE A 408 41.58 -7.18 -13.26
CA ILE A 408 41.98 -5.78 -13.17
C ILE A 408 43.25 -5.71 -12.31
N ASP A 409 44.36 -5.25 -12.89
CA ASP A 409 45.70 -5.26 -12.29
C ASP A 409 46.09 -6.65 -11.71
N GLY A 410 45.70 -7.72 -12.40
CA GLY A 410 45.95 -9.11 -11.98
C GLY A 410 45.01 -9.65 -10.90
N VAL A 411 44.07 -8.85 -10.40
CA VAL A 411 43.04 -9.29 -9.45
C VAL A 411 41.79 -9.73 -10.20
N VAL A 412 41.31 -10.95 -9.91
CA VAL A 412 40.08 -11.49 -10.51
C VAL A 412 38.88 -10.73 -9.95
N THR A 413 38.05 -10.16 -10.83
CA THR A 413 36.90 -9.34 -10.43
C THR A 413 35.77 -10.15 -9.81
N SER A 414 35.63 -11.44 -10.13
CA SER A 414 34.59 -12.33 -9.56
C SER A 414 34.73 -12.54 -8.05
N ASP A 415 35.96 -12.44 -7.52
CA ASP A 415 36.22 -12.66 -6.10
C ASP A 415 35.96 -11.40 -5.25
N LEU A 416 35.86 -10.24 -5.89
CA LEU A 416 35.66 -8.95 -5.23
C LEU A 416 34.17 -8.69 -4.98
N GLY A 417 33.89 -7.93 -3.91
CA GLY A 417 32.57 -7.35 -3.69
C GLY A 417 32.22 -6.34 -4.79
N LEU A 418 30.95 -6.29 -5.19
CA LEU A 418 30.50 -5.37 -6.24
C LEU A 418 30.73 -3.91 -5.85
N HIS A 419 30.68 -3.57 -4.56
CA HIS A 419 30.94 -2.21 -4.09
C HIS A 419 32.39 -1.78 -4.37
N ASP A 420 33.35 -2.61 -3.94
CA ASP A 420 34.78 -2.35 -4.12
C ASP A 420 35.16 -2.28 -5.61
N LEU A 421 34.54 -3.11 -6.45
CA LEU A 421 34.76 -3.11 -7.89
C LEU A 421 34.18 -1.86 -8.56
N ARG A 422 32.88 -1.60 -8.39
CA ARG A 422 32.15 -0.54 -9.10
C ARG A 422 32.53 0.86 -8.60
N GLN A 423 32.99 1.01 -7.36
CA GLN A 423 33.49 2.28 -6.84
C GLN A 423 34.74 2.75 -7.60
N LYS A 424 35.57 1.82 -8.07
CA LYS A 424 36.86 2.10 -8.74
C LYS A 424 36.76 2.29 -10.25
N MET A 425 35.56 2.23 -10.80
CA MET A 425 35.28 2.46 -12.21
C MET A 425 34.27 3.60 -12.38
N SER A 426 34.41 4.37 -13.44
CA SER A 426 33.46 5.42 -13.81
C SER A 426 32.83 5.10 -15.15
N ILE A 427 31.54 5.41 -15.30
CA ILE A 427 30.79 5.25 -16.54
C ILE A 427 30.10 6.56 -16.89
N ILE A 428 30.15 6.92 -18.16
CA ILE A 428 29.33 7.97 -18.76
C ILE A 428 28.34 7.24 -19.68
N PRO A 429 27.06 7.11 -19.27
CA PRO A 429 26.07 6.38 -20.04
C PRO A 429 25.64 7.17 -21.29
N GLN A 430 25.06 6.46 -22.25
CA GLN A 430 24.44 7.03 -23.45
C GLN A 430 23.33 8.02 -23.08
N ASP A 431 22.43 7.61 -22.18
CA ASP A 431 21.35 8.44 -21.65
C ASP A 431 21.73 9.03 -20.28
N PRO A 432 22.02 10.34 -20.19
CA PRO A 432 22.44 10.95 -18.92
C PRO A 432 21.26 11.06 -17.94
N MET A 433 21.43 10.46 -16.76
CA MET A 433 20.43 10.51 -15.68
C MET A 433 20.83 11.49 -14.58
N LEU A 434 19.95 12.44 -14.29
CA LEU A 434 20.05 13.36 -13.15
C LEU A 434 18.90 13.10 -12.18
N PHE A 435 19.20 13.16 -10.89
CA PHE A 435 18.23 12.98 -9.82
C PHE A 435 17.61 14.33 -9.46
N THR A 436 16.35 14.31 -9.02
CA THR A 436 15.72 15.50 -8.42
C THR A 436 16.47 15.87 -7.15
N GLY A 437 16.94 17.12 -7.07
CA GLY A 437 17.78 17.62 -5.97
C GLY A 437 18.72 18.72 -6.44
N SER A 438 19.59 19.22 -5.56
CA SER A 438 20.53 20.28 -5.93
C SER A 438 21.57 19.79 -6.96
N MET A 439 22.12 20.73 -7.74
CA MET A 439 23.26 20.47 -8.63
C MET A 439 24.43 19.87 -7.83
N ARG A 440 24.68 20.39 -6.62
CA ARG A 440 25.66 19.84 -5.67
C ARG A 440 25.42 18.37 -5.39
N LYS A 441 24.22 18.00 -4.93
CA LYS A 441 23.87 16.61 -4.59
C LYS A 441 23.95 15.68 -5.80
N ASN A 442 23.70 16.22 -6.99
CA ASN A 442 23.88 15.47 -8.22
C ASN A 442 25.35 15.24 -8.56
N LEU A 443 26.24 16.21 -8.34
CA LEU A 443 27.68 16.05 -8.60
C LEU A 443 28.37 15.16 -7.54
N ASP A 444 28.03 15.38 -6.27
CA ASP A 444 28.58 14.68 -5.12
C ASP A 444 27.47 14.25 -4.14
N PRO A 445 26.85 13.08 -4.35
CA PRO A 445 25.80 12.57 -3.48
C PRO A 445 26.26 12.24 -2.06
N PHE A 446 27.56 12.08 -1.85
CA PHE A 446 28.15 11.61 -0.58
C PHE A 446 28.85 12.72 0.22
N ASN A 447 28.83 13.97 -0.27
CA ASN A 447 29.51 15.12 0.34
C ASN A 447 30.98 14.84 0.66
N GLN A 448 31.71 14.23 -0.28
CA GLN A 448 33.13 13.91 -0.19
C GLN A 448 34.03 15.03 -0.73
N HIS A 449 33.48 15.95 -1.51
CA HIS A 449 34.21 16.99 -2.24
C HIS A 449 33.88 18.40 -1.75
N SER A 450 34.87 19.29 -1.81
CA SER A 450 34.68 20.72 -1.51
C SER A 450 34.03 21.46 -2.68
N ASP A 451 33.40 22.60 -2.41
CA ASP A 451 32.77 23.45 -3.44
C ASP A 451 33.78 23.89 -4.50
N GLU A 452 35.03 24.13 -4.10
CA GLU A 452 36.11 24.47 -5.01
C GLU A 452 36.39 23.32 -5.99
N GLU A 453 36.42 22.08 -5.52
CA GLU A 453 36.57 20.90 -6.38
C GLU A 453 35.38 20.75 -7.33
N LEU A 454 34.15 20.97 -6.86
CA LEU A 454 32.95 20.95 -7.70
C LEU A 454 33.00 22.01 -8.80
N TRP A 455 33.36 23.25 -8.45
CA TRP A 455 33.50 24.34 -9.42
C TRP A 455 34.66 24.13 -10.40
N ASN A 456 35.75 23.50 -9.97
CA ASN A 456 36.86 23.14 -10.84
C ASN A 456 36.43 22.04 -11.84
N ALA A 457 35.72 21.01 -11.39
CA ALA A 457 35.16 19.99 -12.29
C ALA A 457 34.17 20.60 -13.29
N LEU A 458 33.27 21.50 -12.85
CA LEU A 458 32.35 22.23 -13.74
C LEU A 458 33.08 23.13 -14.74
N ARG A 459 34.24 23.67 -14.36
CA ARG A 459 35.09 24.47 -15.25
C ARG A 459 35.74 23.62 -16.32
N GLU A 460 36.27 22.45 -15.96
CA GLU A 460 36.89 21.51 -16.90
C GLU A 460 35.91 21.03 -17.97
N VAL A 461 34.64 20.83 -17.61
CA VAL A 461 33.59 20.43 -18.56
C VAL A 461 32.88 21.61 -19.24
N GLN A 462 33.37 22.84 -19.08
CA GLN A 462 32.80 24.06 -19.66
C GLN A 462 31.33 24.35 -19.25
N LEU A 463 30.87 23.81 -18.12
CA LEU A 463 29.51 24.04 -17.60
C LEU A 463 29.45 25.12 -16.51
N LYS A 464 30.62 25.61 -16.06
CA LYS A 464 30.73 26.61 -14.99
C LYS A 464 29.89 27.87 -15.24
N SER A 465 29.97 28.48 -16.42
CA SER A 465 29.23 29.71 -16.73
C SER A 465 27.72 29.52 -16.64
N VAL A 466 27.21 28.43 -17.23
CA VAL A 466 25.79 28.06 -17.19
C VAL A 466 25.31 27.93 -15.75
N VAL A 467 26.10 27.27 -14.89
CA VAL A 467 25.72 27.07 -13.48
C VAL A 467 25.86 28.36 -12.68
N GLU A 468 26.82 29.23 -12.98
CA GLU A 468 26.98 30.53 -12.32
C GLU A 468 25.83 31.51 -12.61
N GLU A 469 25.22 31.42 -13.79
CA GLU A 469 24.05 32.22 -14.20
C GLU A 469 22.76 31.79 -13.51
N LEU A 470 22.69 30.55 -13.01
CA LEU A 470 21.52 30.06 -12.31
C LEU A 470 21.39 30.71 -10.92
N PRO A 471 20.17 31.07 -10.48
CA PRO A 471 19.94 31.84 -9.25
C PRO A 471 20.46 31.13 -7.99
N GLY A 472 20.44 29.80 -7.96
CA GLY A 472 20.92 28.99 -6.84
C GLY A 472 22.36 28.48 -7.00
N LYS A 473 23.02 28.73 -8.15
CA LYS A 473 24.31 28.13 -8.50
C LYS A 473 24.34 26.61 -8.22
N LEU A 474 25.24 26.14 -7.34
CA LEU A 474 25.32 24.73 -6.92
C LEU A 474 24.07 24.23 -6.18
N GLU A 475 23.31 25.11 -5.54
CA GLU A 475 22.07 24.77 -4.84
C GLU A 475 20.83 24.86 -5.74
N THR A 476 21.00 25.14 -7.04
CA THR A 476 19.89 25.09 -8.00
C THR A 476 19.28 23.69 -8.03
N VAL A 477 17.97 23.62 -7.84
CA VAL A 477 17.22 22.36 -7.86
C VAL A 477 17.04 21.89 -9.30
N LEU A 478 17.50 20.68 -9.57
CA LEU A 478 17.27 19.98 -10.83
C LEU A 478 15.88 19.35 -10.81
N ALA A 479 15.13 19.57 -11.89
CA ALA A 479 13.85 18.93 -12.10
C ALA A 479 14.03 17.43 -12.39
N GLU A 480 12.94 16.68 -12.39
CA GLU A 480 12.95 15.23 -12.65
C GLU A 480 13.67 14.92 -13.98
N SER A 481 14.63 13.98 -13.92
CA SER A 481 15.52 13.62 -15.04
C SER A 481 16.30 14.80 -15.66
N GLY A 482 16.41 15.91 -14.94
CA GLY A 482 17.07 17.14 -15.39
C GLY A 482 16.35 17.82 -16.55
N SER A 483 15.02 17.77 -16.62
CA SER A 483 14.23 18.36 -17.73
C SER A 483 14.43 19.87 -17.94
N ASN A 484 14.97 20.57 -16.95
CA ASN A 484 15.38 21.98 -17.03
C ASN A 484 16.76 22.21 -17.68
N PHE A 485 17.46 21.13 -18.09
CA PHE A 485 18.75 21.19 -18.77
C PHE A 485 18.66 20.54 -20.15
N SER A 486 19.47 21.04 -21.09
CA SER A 486 19.59 20.41 -22.42
C SER A 486 20.22 19.02 -22.30
N VAL A 487 20.01 18.16 -23.28
CA VAL A 487 20.61 16.81 -23.32
C VAL A 487 22.15 16.90 -23.19
N GLY A 488 22.78 17.81 -23.94
CA GLY A 488 24.22 18.04 -23.86
C GLY A 488 24.68 18.54 -22.50
N GLN A 489 23.95 19.44 -21.85
CA GLN A 489 24.31 19.88 -20.49
C GLN A 489 24.20 18.73 -19.47
N ARG A 490 23.17 17.88 -19.56
CA ARG A 490 23.03 16.70 -18.70
C ARG A 490 24.21 15.74 -18.86
N GLN A 491 24.72 15.61 -20.08
CA GLN A 491 25.91 14.83 -20.38
C GLN A 491 27.19 15.43 -19.78
N LEU A 492 27.36 16.75 -19.84
CA LEU A 492 28.46 17.45 -19.18
C LEU A 492 28.42 17.30 -17.66
N VAL A 493 27.24 17.27 -17.04
CA VAL A 493 27.10 16.94 -15.61
C VAL A 493 27.58 15.52 -15.31
N CYS A 494 27.26 14.55 -16.17
CA CYS A 494 27.77 13.17 -16.02
C CYS A 494 29.29 13.08 -16.20
N LEU A 495 29.85 13.86 -17.12
CA LEU A 495 31.30 13.98 -17.29
C LEU A 495 31.97 14.60 -16.06
N ALA A 496 31.38 15.65 -15.48
CA ALA A 496 31.89 16.28 -14.25
C ALA A 496 31.92 15.28 -13.07
N ARG A 497 30.89 14.43 -12.93
CA ARG A 497 30.89 13.34 -11.93
C ARG A 497 32.04 12.37 -12.14
N ALA A 498 32.33 12.00 -13.38
CA ALA A 498 33.40 11.09 -13.71
C ALA A 498 34.79 11.68 -13.36
N ILE A 499 34.99 12.98 -13.62
CA ILE A 499 36.21 13.72 -13.28
C ILE A 499 36.41 13.78 -11.75
N LEU A 500 35.35 14.08 -10.99
CA LEU A 500 35.42 14.17 -9.52
C LEU A 500 35.88 12.85 -8.88
N ARG A 501 35.40 11.71 -9.39
CA ARG A 501 35.77 10.39 -8.86
C ARG A 501 37.23 9.99 -9.09
N ARG A 502 37.92 10.61 -10.07
CA ARG A 502 39.33 10.33 -10.42
C ARG A 502 39.68 8.83 -10.55
N ASN A 503 38.73 8.04 -11.06
CA ASN A 503 38.92 6.60 -11.26
C ASN A 503 39.89 6.32 -12.41
N ARG A 504 40.69 5.25 -12.30
CA ARG A 504 41.68 4.86 -13.32
C ARG A 504 41.05 4.27 -14.58
N ILE A 505 39.85 3.71 -14.44
CA ILE A 505 39.11 3.06 -15.52
C ILE A 505 37.84 3.90 -15.77
N LEU A 506 37.73 4.43 -16.98
CA LEU A 506 36.60 5.25 -17.42
C LEU A 506 36.01 4.65 -18.69
N ILE A 507 34.70 4.38 -18.65
CA ILE A 507 33.93 3.89 -19.78
C ILE A 507 33.06 5.04 -20.29
N ILE A 508 33.08 5.25 -21.60
CA ILE A 508 32.29 6.29 -22.28
C ILE A 508 31.40 5.58 -23.30
N ASP A 509 30.10 5.52 -23.03
CA ASP A 509 29.12 4.87 -23.91
C ASP A 509 28.39 5.93 -24.75
N GLU A 510 28.73 6.02 -26.04
CA GLU A 510 28.13 6.93 -27.02
C GLU A 510 27.97 8.40 -26.56
N ALA A 511 28.92 8.91 -25.77
CA ALA A 511 28.76 10.18 -25.07
C ALA A 511 28.82 11.46 -25.94
N THR A 512 28.78 11.33 -27.27
CA THR A 512 28.77 12.45 -28.22
C THR A 512 27.55 12.46 -29.13
N ALA A 513 26.60 11.53 -28.97
CA ALA A 513 25.45 11.41 -29.87
C ALA A 513 24.54 12.67 -29.88
N ASN A 514 24.52 13.42 -28.79
CA ASN A 514 23.61 14.56 -28.58
C ASN A 514 24.35 15.89 -28.31
N VAL A 515 25.66 15.94 -28.56
CA VAL A 515 26.46 17.16 -28.43
C VAL A 515 26.67 17.74 -29.82
N ASP A 516 26.21 18.97 -30.02
CA ASP A 516 26.39 19.68 -31.29
C ASP A 516 27.90 19.80 -31.58
N PRO A 517 28.40 19.45 -32.79
CA PRO A 517 29.77 19.74 -33.20
C PRO A 517 29.98 21.24 -33.43
N ARG A 518 29.88 22.02 -32.33
CA ARG A 518 30.12 23.46 -32.16
C ARG A 518 29.47 24.43 -33.13
#